data_AF-A0A7J2VX41-F1
#
_entry.id   AF-A0A7J2VX41-F1
#
_cell.length_a   1.000
_cell.length_b   1.000
_cell.length_c   1.000
_cell.angle_alpha   90.00
_cell.angle_beta   90.00
_cell.angle_gamma   90.00
#
_symmetry.space_group_name_H-M   'P 1'
#
loop_
_entity.id
_entity.type
_entity.pdbx_description
1 polymer ?
#
loop_
_entity_poly.entity_id
_entity_poly.type
_entity_poly.pdbx_seq_one_letter_code
_entity_poly.pdbx_strand_id
1 'polypeptide(L)'
;MFKEIVDFKRMKYQFPPSLANIYERYNLILFLLNEVEDKLKRKIVPVYTIQDILSETASLISDTMAILREKGSEEIVEKAESQFNTLMKDIDSTIDILNKSIVVGEPMMIAGKVTLLLPKIKKHINIFIKPVFDVLKEQMNAYAEEQFVKQISLRLGIVPKEEEEEGFKKKGELNV
;
A
#
# COMPACT_ATOMS: atom_id res chain seq x y z
N MET A 1 1.78 16.12 0.52
CA MET A 1 2.50 14.90 0.09
C MET A 1 3.76 14.61 0.91
N PHE A 2 4.91 15.29 0.70
CA PHE A 2 6.15 14.95 1.44
C PHE A 2 6.03 15.15 2.96
N LYS A 3 5.40 16.25 3.40
CA LYS A 3 5.14 16.53 4.83
C LYS A 3 4.25 15.46 5.48
N GLU A 4 3.21 15.00 4.79
CA GLU A 4 2.29 13.94 5.27
C GLU A 4 3.00 12.58 5.41
N ILE A 5 3.90 12.24 4.46
CA ILE A 5 4.71 11.02 4.52
C ILE A 5 5.68 11.05 5.72
N VAL A 6 6.25 12.21 6.02
CA VAL A 6 7.17 12.41 7.15
C VAL A 6 6.43 12.35 8.49
N ASP A 7 5.25 12.95 8.58
CA ASP A 7 4.40 12.89 9.78
C ASP A 7 3.94 11.44 10.04
N PHE A 8 3.61 10.68 8.99
CA PHE A 8 3.25 9.26 9.10
C PHE A 8 4.40 8.37 9.60
N LYS A 9 5.64 8.63 9.15
CA LYS A 9 6.83 7.86 9.55
C LYS A 9 7.13 8.00 11.04
N ARG A 10 6.83 9.16 11.64
CA ARG A 10 6.98 9.41 13.09
C ARG A 10 5.93 8.67 13.93
N MET A 11 4.75 8.44 13.36
CA MET A 11 3.64 7.75 14.03
C MET A 11 3.74 6.21 13.94
N LYS A 12 4.73 5.65 13.20
CA LYS A 12 4.88 4.21 12.93
C LYS A 12 4.94 3.31 14.17
N TYR A 13 5.44 3.84 15.28
CA TYR A 13 5.56 3.13 16.56
C TYR A 13 4.27 3.10 17.38
N GLN A 14 3.16 3.65 16.88
CA GLN A 14 1.86 3.67 17.54
C GLN A 14 0.75 2.99 16.70
N PHE A 15 1.10 2.32 15.61
CA PHE A 15 0.11 1.72 14.70
C PHE A 15 -0.23 0.26 15.04
N PRO A 16 -1.49 -0.14 14.82
CA PRO A 16 -1.84 -1.53 14.54
C PRO A 16 -0.96 -2.13 13.42
N PRO A 17 -0.52 -3.39 13.53
CA PRO A 17 0.36 -4.03 12.54
C PRO A 17 -0.17 -3.99 11.09
N SER A 18 -1.49 -3.99 10.93
CA SER A 18 -2.16 -3.93 9.63
C SER A 18 -1.93 -2.59 8.90
N LEU A 19 -1.88 -1.46 9.61
CA LEU A 19 -1.67 -0.13 9.02
C LEU A 19 -0.20 0.12 8.68
N ALA A 20 0.72 -0.43 9.48
CA ALA A 20 2.16 -0.37 9.18
C ALA A 20 2.51 -1.11 7.87
N ASN A 21 1.82 -2.22 7.60
CA ASN A 21 2.01 -3.06 6.41
C ASN A 21 1.69 -2.32 5.10
N ILE A 22 0.60 -1.54 5.06
CA ILE A 22 0.20 -0.74 3.88
C ILE A 22 1.27 0.31 3.53
N TYR A 23 1.77 1.02 4.52
CA TYR A 23 2.82 2.03 4.33
C TYR A 23 4.16 1.41 3.91
N GLU A 24 4.51 0.25 4.47
CA GLU A 24 5.69 -0.51 4.07
C GLU A 24 5.62 -0.97 2.62
N ARG A 25 4.47 -1.52 2.19
CA ARG A 25 4.22 -1.92 0.80
C ARG A 25 4.36 -0.75 -0.17
N TYR A 26 3.86 0.43 0.17
CA TYR A 26 4.05 1.63 -0.64
C TYR A 26 5.53 2.03 -0.79
N ASN A 27 6.29 2.02 0.31
CA ASN A 27 7.71 2.35 0.25
C ASN A 27 8.49 1.32 -0.58
N LEU A 28 8.11 0.05 -0.48
CA LEU A 28 8.67 -1.02 -1.32
C LEU A 28 8.37 -0.77 -2.81
N ILE A 29 7.12 -0.44 -3.16
CA ILE A 29 6.75 -0.06 -4.55
C ILE A 29 7.63 1.09 -5.07
N LEU A 30 7.82 2.15 -4.29
CA LEU A 30 8.67 3.27 -4.69
C LEU A 30 10.15 2.87 -4.84
N PHE A 31 10.65 2.03 -3.93
CA PHE A 31 12.00 1.50 -3.99
C PHE A 31 12.22 0.71 -5.28
N LEU A 32 11.34 -0.24 -5.59
CA LEU A 32 11.39 -1.06 -6.80
C LEU A 32 11.39 -0.21 -8.07
N LEU A 33 10.55 0.83 -8.15
CA LEU A 33 10.53 1.71 -9.31
C LEU A 33 11.74 2.62 -9.45
N ASN A 34 12.33 3.05 -8.33
CA ASN A 34 13.63 3.74 -8.36
C ASN A 34 14.73 2.80 -8.86
N GLU A 35 14.67 1.53 -8.46
CA GLU A 35 15.62 0.52 -8.92
C GLU A 35 15.51 0.30 -10.43
N VAL A 36 14.29 0.22 -11.00
CA VAL A 36 14.08 0.16 -12.45
C VAL A 36 14.69 1.37 -13.16
N GLU A 37 14.47 2.58 -12.64
CA GLU A 37 14.99 3.81 -13.24
C GLU A 37 16.53 3.83 -13.27
N ASP A 38 17.16 3.47 -12.16
CA ASP A 38 18.61 3.41 -12.05
C ASP A 38 19.20 2.34 -12.98
N LYS A 39 18.55 1.17 -13.05
CA LYS A 39 18.93 0.08 -13.95
C LYS A 39 18.84 0.49 -15.42
N LEU A 40 17.77 1.21 -15.81
CA LEU A 40 17.58 1.76 -17.16
C LEU A 40 18.62 2.84 -17.50
N LYS A 41 18.86 3.81 -16.60
CA LYS A 41 19.86 4.88 -16.80
C LYS A 41 21.26 4.32 -17.03
N ARG A 42 21.60 3.26 -16.31
CA ARG A 42 22.91 2.61 -16.39
C ARG A 42 23.09 1.76 -17.66
N LYS A 43 22.03 1.49 -18.44
CA LYS A 43 22.03 0.64 -19.66
C LYS A 43 22.61 -0.77 -19.45
N ILE A 44 22.66 -1.26 -18.21
CA ILE A 44 23.38 -2.49 -17.83
C ILE A 44 22.42 -3.65 -17.53
N VAL A 45 21.10 -3.44 -17.63
CA VAL A 45 20.14 -4.38 -17.07
C VAL A 45 19.34 -5.13 -18.13
N PRO A 46 19.24 -6.47 -18.01
CA PRO A 46 18.40 -7.26 -18.88
C PRO A 46 16.92 -6.89 -18.78
N VAL A 47 16.23 -6.91 -19.92
CA VAL A 47 14.80 -6.58 -20.03
C VAL A 47 13.93 -7.40 -19.08
N TYR A 48 14.24 -8.69 -18.89
CA TYR A 48 13.51 -9.57 -17.97
C TYR A 48 13.58 -9.09 -16.52
N THR A 49 14.70 -8.54 -16.07
CA THR A 49 14.83 -8.01 -14.70
C THR A 49 13.90 -6.81 -14.49
N ILE A 50 13.71 -5.98 -15.50
CA ILE A 50 12.79 -4.84 -15.43
C ILE A 50 11.34 -5.34 -15.40
N GLN A 51 11.04 -6.37 -16.19
CA GLN A 51 9.72 -7.01 -16.22
C GLN A 51 9.37 -7.63 -14.87
N ASP A 52 10.30 -8.35 -14.24
CA ASP A 52 10.10 -8.97 -12.92
C ASP A 52 9.74 -7.91 -11.88
N ILE A 53 10.51 -6.81 -11.84
CA ILE A 53 10.28 -5.72 -10.89
C ILE A 53 8.93 -5.03 -11.13
N LEU A 54 8.53 -4.82 -12.39
CA LEU A 54 7.22 -4.24 -12.72
C LEU A 54 6.07 -5.19 -12.34
N SER A 55 6.26 -6.49 -12.50
CA SER A 55 5.28 -7.51 -12.13
C SER A 55 5.10 -7.59 -10.61
N GLU A 56 6.20 -7.55 -9.87
CA GLU A 56 6.18 -7.47 -8.40
C GLU A 56 5.50 -6.17 -7.93
N THR A 57 5.80 -5.05 -8.58
CA THR A 57 5.14 -3.77 -8.30
C THR A 57 3.61 -3.86 -8.50
N ALA A 58 3.16 -4.45 -9.61
CA ALA A 58 1.73 -4.69 -9.89
C ALA A 58 1.06 -5.59 -8.83
N SER A 59 1.75 -6.63 -8.37
CA SER A 59 1.27 -7.49 -7.29
C SER A 59 1.07 -6.71 -5.99
N LEU A 60 2.06 -5.89 -5.59
CA LEU A 60 1.98 -5.08 -4.37
C LEU A 60 0.86 -4.03 -4.44
N ILE A 61 0.63 -3.44 -5.61
CA ILE A 61 -0.48 -2.50 -5.84
C ILE A 61 -1.82 -3.21 -5.70
N SER A 62 -1.94 -4.42 -6.26
CA SER A 62 -3.17 -5.24 -6.17
C SER A 62 -3.48 -5.64 -4.74
N ASP A 63 -2.47 -6.07 -3.98
CA ASP A 63 -2.64 -6.39 -2.56
C ASP A 63 -3.06 -5.15 -1.74
N THR A 64 -2.45 -4.00 -2.05
CA THR A 64 -2.81 -2.72 -1.40
C THR A 64 -4.27 -2.37 -1.68
N MET A 65 -4.74 -2.55 -2.93
CA MET A 65 -6.13 -2.34 -3.31
C MET A 65 -7.08 -3.31 -2.59
N ALA A 66 -6.68 -4.57 -2.39
CA ALA A 66 -7.48 -5.54 -1.63
C ALA A 66 -7.68 -5.08 -0.19
N ILE A 67 -6.63 -4.59 0.47
CA ILE A 67 -6.73 -4.04 1.83
C ILE A 67 -7.62 -2.79 1.87
N LEU A 68 -7.53 -1.91 0.87
CA LEU A 68 -8.42 -0.74 0.79
C LEU A 68 -9.88 -1.15 0.66
N ARG A 69 -10.20 -2.16 -0.14
CA ARG A 69 -11.58 -2.68 -0.26
C ARG A 69 -12.11 -3.25 1.06
N GLU A 70 -11.23 -3.82 1.87
CA GLU A 70 -11.61 -4.41 3.16
C GLU A 70 -11.76 -3.35 4.27
N LYS A 71 -10.94 -2.29 4.25
CA LYS A 71 -10.79 -1.35 5.38
C LYS A 71 -11.21 0.09 5.08
N GLY A 72 -11.35 0.47 3.82
CA GLY A 72 -11.68 1.81 3.39
C GLY A 72 -13.18 2.07 3.34
N SER A 73 -13.57 3.33 3.49
CA SER A 73 -14.93 3.76 3.20
C SER A 73 -15.23 3.67 1.69
N GLU A 74 -16.51 3.49 1.34
CA GLU A 74 -16.96 3.34 -0.05
C GLU A 74 -16.46 4.49 -0.96
N GLU A 75 -16.52 5.73 -0.47
CA GLU A 75 -16.03 6.92 -1.18
C GLU A 75 -14.52 6.86 -1.47
N ILE A 76 -13.72 6.38 -0.51
CA ILE A 76 -12.26 6.29 -0.69
C ILE A 76 -11.91 5.14 -1.63
N VAL A 77 -12.63 4.01 -1.53
CA VAL A 77 -12.44 2.84 -2.40
C VAL A 77 -12.74 3.21 -3.85
N GLU A 78 -13.84 3.90 -4.15
CA GLU A 78 -14.19 4.32 -5.51
C GLU A 78 -13.11 5.22 -6.14
N LYS A 79 -12.59 6.18 -5.36
CA LYS A 79 -11.46 7.05 -5.79
C LYS A 79 -10.20 6.23 -6.03
N ALA A 80 -9.91 5.25 -5.18
CA ALA A 80 -8.76 4.37 -5.33
C ALA A 80 -8.88 3.47 -6.56
N GLU A 81 -10.07 2.93 -6.87
CA GLU A 81 -10.28 2.03 -8.01
C GLU A 81 -10.05 2.70 -9.36
N SER A 82 -10.50 3.94 -9.53
CA SER A 82 -10.23 4.71 -10.75
C SER A 82 -8.73 4.87 -11.00
N GLN A 83 -7.96 5.17 -9.94
CA GLN A 83 -6.51 5.33 -10.02
C GLN A 83 -5.79 3.98 -10.20
N PHE A 84 -6.24 2.95 -9.49
CA PHE A 84 -5.75 1.59 -9.60
C PHE A 84 -5.85 1.07 -11.04
N ASN A 85 -7.03 1.18 -11.67
CA ASN A 85 -7.24 0.71 -13.04
C ASN A 85 -6.33 1.43 -14.05
N THR A 86 -6.17 2.74 -13.88
CA THR A 86 -5.28 3.55 -14.73
C THR A 86 -3.82 3.13 -14.56
N LEU A 87 -3.39 2.92 -13.32
CA LEU A 87 -2.04 2.53 -12.97
C LEU A 87 -1.70 1.11 -13.49
N MET A 88 -2.59 0.14 -13.27
CA MET A 88 -2.42 -1.23 -13.76
C MET A 88 -2.30 -1.26 -15.28
N LYS A 89 -3.17 -0.52 -15.99
CA LYS A 89 -3.09 -0.39 -17.44
C LYS A 89 -1.75 0.17 -17.94
N ASP A 90 -1.19 1.15 -17.22
CA ASP A 90 0.11 1.73 -17.58
C ASP A 90 1.27 0.74 -17.32
N ILE A 91 1.19 -0.06 -16.24
CA ILE A 91 2.18 -1.10 -15.93
C ILE A 91 2.11 -2.22 -16.98
N ASP A 92 0.91 -2.75 -17.25
CA ASP A 92 0.68 -3.80 -18.24
C ASP A 92 1.16 -3.38 -19.63
N SER A 93 0.82 -2.16 -20.06
CA SER A 93 1.30 -1.60 -21.32
C SER A 93 2.82 -1.50 -21.37
N THR A 94 3.49 -1.26 -20.24
CA THR A 94 4.95 -1.17 -20.17
C THR A 94 5.59 -2.56 -20.25
N ILE A 95 5.00 -3.55 -19.58
CA ILE A 95 5.40 -4.96 -19.66
C ILE A 95 5.23 -5.48 -21.09
N ASP A 96 4.12 -5.18 -21.77
CA ASP A 96 3.88 -5.56 -23.15
C ASP A 96 4.92 -5.01 -24.12
N ILE A 97 5.35 -3.77 -23.89
CA ILE A 97 6.41 -3.13 -24.66
C ILE A 97 7.74 -3.88 -24.43
N LEU A 98 8.08 -4.22 -23.19
CA LEU A 98 9.27 -5.01 -22.86
C LEU A 98 9.21 -6.41 -23.50
N ASN A 99 8.08 -7.11 -23.45
CA ASN A 99 7.87 -8.42 -24.07
C ASN A 99 8.11 -8.38 -25.59
N LYS A 100 7.56 -7.39 -26.28
CA LYS A 100 7.78 -7.20 -27.72
C LYS A 100 9.25 -6.98 -28.04
N SER A 101 10.01 -6.34 -27.15
CA SER A 101 11.44 -6.10 -27.36
C SER A 101 12.31 -7.34 -27.33
N ILE A 102 11.95 -8.30 -26.49
CA ILE A 102 12.63 -9.59 -26.40
C ILE A 102 12.39 -10.37 -27.69
N VAL A 103 11.15 -10.37 -28.19
CA VAL A 103 10.76 -11.11 -29.40
C VAL A 103 11.39 -10.52 -30.66
N VAL A 104 11.44 -9.18 -30.79
CA VAL A 104 11.95 -8.50 -31.99
C VAL A 104 13.49 -8.42 -32.01
N GLY A 105 14.16 -8.71 -30.89
CA GLY A 105 15.62 -8.66 -30.81
C GLY A 105 16.20 -7.23 -30.75
N GLU A 106 15.37 -6.23 -30.43
CA GLU A 106 15.74 -4.81 -30.34
C GLU A 106 15.57 -4.23 -28.92
N PRO A 107 16.22 -4.81 -27.89
CA PRO A 107 16.01 -4.42 -26.50
C PRO A 107 16.43 -2.96 -26.20
N MET A 108 17.42 -2.42 -26.92
CA MET A 108 17.91 -1.05 -26.70
C MET A 108 16.93 0.04 -27.11
N MET A 109 16.31 -0.07 -28.30
CA MET A 109 15.37 0.93 -28.80
C MET A 109 14.09 0.98 -27.94
N ILE A 110 13.68 -0.17 -27.42
CA ILE A 110 12.45 -0.29 -26.64
C ILE A 110 12.67 0.07 -25.16
N ALA A 111 13.87 -0.15 -24.60
CA ALA A 111 14.24 0.41 -23.30
C ALA A 111 14.12 1.94 -23.26
N GLY A 112 14.37 2.63 -24.38
CA GLY A 112 14.13 4.07 -24.51
C GLY A 112 12.66 4.47 -24.35
N LYS A 113 11.72 3.70 -24.92
CA LYS A 113 10.27 3.92 -24.75
C LYS A 113 9.82 3.67 -23.32
N VAL A 114 10.34 2.62 -22.68
CA VAL A 114 10.04 2.28 -21.29
C VAL A 114 10.54 3.36 -20.33
N THR A 115 11.72 3.94 -20.61
CA THR A 115 12.26 5.07 -19.84
C THR A 115 11.32 6.28 -19.84
N LEU A 116 10.54 6.49 -20.91
CA LEU A 116 9.55 7.57 -20.99
C LEU A 116 8.25 7.25 -20.26
N LEU A 117 7.91 5.97 -20.07
CA LEU A 117 6.69 5.52 -19.39
C LEU A 117 6.87 5.44 -17.88
N LEU A 118 8.09 5.17 -17.39
CA LEU A 118 8.38 5.06 -15.96
C LEU A 118 7.99 6.31 -15.14
N PRO A 119 8.26 7.55 -15.60
CA PRO A 119 7.82 8.77 -14.90
C PRO A 119 6.29 8.86 -14.79
N LYS A 120 5.56 8.37 -15.80
CA LYS A 120 4.10 8.35 -15.81
C LYS A 120 3.57 7.37 -14.75
N ILE A 121 4.12 6.16 -14.69
CA ILE A 121 3.78 5.15 -13.67
C ILE A 121 4.03 5.71 -12.26
N LYS A 122 5.19 6.32 -12.02
CA LYS A 122 5.52 6.96 -10.74
C LYS A 122 4.53 8.06 -10.36
N LYS A 123 4.12 8.89 -11.33
CA LYS A 123 3.11 9.92 -11.11
C LYS A 123 1.77 9.30 -10.68
N HIS A 124 1.32 8.25 -11.36
CA HIS A 124 0.06 7.58 -11.02
C HIS A 124 0.11 6.86 -9.67
N ILE A 125 1.26 6.33 -9.25
CA ILE A 125 1.44 5.77 -7.90
C ILE A 125 1.31 6.84 -6.82
N ASN A 126 1.90 8.01 -7.03
CA ASN A 126 1.76 9.13 -6.10
C ASN A 126 0.31 9.64 -5.99
N ILE A 127 -0.50 9.42 -7.02
CA ILE A 127 -1.93 9.76 -6.98
C ILE A 127 -2.72 8.63 -6.30
N PHE A 128 -2.45 7.38 -6.64
CA PHE A 128 -3.06 6.19 -6.04
C PHE A 128 -2.81 6.09 -4.53
N ILE A 129 -1.64 6.50 -4.05
CA ILE A 129 -1.33 6.44 -2.61
C ILE A 129 -2.12 7.45 -1.77
N LYS A 130 -2.69 8.50 -2.38
CA LYS A 130 -3.44 9.50 -1.61
C LYS A 130 -4.68 8.90 -0.92
N PRO A 131 -5.58 8.19 -1.64
CA PRO A 131 -6.64 7.38 -1.02
C PRO A 131 -6.15 6.44 0.09
N VAL A 132 -4.96 5.85 -0.08
CA VAL A 132 -4.37 4.98 0.94
C VAL A 132 -4.08 5.75 2.22
N PHE A 133 -3.48 6.93 2.14
CA PHE A 133 -3.25 7.78 3.30
C PHE A 133 -4.56 8.27 3.94
N ASP A 134 -5.61 8.49 3.15
CA ASP A 134 -6.92 8.87 3.67
C ASP A 134 -7.53 7.73 4.51
N VAL A 135 -7.48 6.47 4.05
CA VAL A 135 -7.89 5.30 4.86
C VAL A 135 -7.04 5.18 6.12
N LEU A 136 -5.71 5.32 6.00
CA LEU A 136 -4.82 5.24 7.16
C LEU A 136 -5.20 6.30 8.21
N LYS A 137 -5.54 7.51 7.77
CA LYS A 137 -5.96 8.61 8.66
C LYS A 137 -7.30 8.32 9.34
N GLU A 138 -8.28 7.79 8.62
CA GLU A 138 -9.57 7.38 9.19
C GLU A 138 -9.39 6.30 10.26
N GLN A 139 -8.62 5.25 9.93
CA GLN A 139 -8.33 4.15 10.84
C GLN A 139 -7.55 4.60 12.07
N MET A 140 -6.63 5.55 11.91
CA MET A 140 -5.92 6.18 13.03
C MET A 140 -6.85 6.96 13.95
N ASN A 141 -7.77 7.75 13.40
CA ASN A 141 -8.72 8.52 14.20
C ASN A 141 -9.66 7.59 14.97
N ALA A 142 -10.20 6.56 14.32
CA ALA A 142 -11.05 5.57 14.95
C ALA A 142 -10.31 4.83 16.09
N TYR A 143 -9.07 4.42 15.85
CA TYR A 143 -8.24 3.78 16.88
C TYR A 143 -7.93 4.73 18.04
N ALA A 144 -7.58 5.99 17.77
CA ALA A 144 -7.32 6.98 18.80
C ALA A 144 -8.56 7.26 19.66
N GLU A 145 -9.74 7.34 19.05
CA GLU A 145 -11.02 7.46 19.75
C GLU A 145 -11.31 6.23 20.61
N GLU A 146 -11.10 5.02 20.08
CA GLU A 146 -11.30 3.78 20.83
C GLU A 146 -10.37 3.68 22.05
N GLN A 147 -9.09 4.01 21.88
CA GLN A 147 -8.11 4.05 22.99
C GLN A 147 -8.48 5.13 24.02
N PHE A 148 -8.95 6.29 23.56
CA PHE A 148 -9.41 7.36 24.43
C PHE A 148 -10.64 6.94 25.26
N VAL A 149 -11.62 6.30 24.63
CA VAL A 149 -12.80 5.74 25.32
C VAL A 149 -12.37 4.66 26.31
N LYS A 150 -11.48 3.74 25.93
CA LYS A 150 -10.94 2.72 26.86
C LYS A 150 -10.28 3.36 28.09
N GLN A 151 -9.45 4.38 27.89
CA GLN A 151 -8.80 5.09 29.01
C GLN A 151 -9.80 5.85 29.90
N ILE A 152 -10.84 6.45 29.33
CA ILE A 152 -11.92 7.09 30.09
C ILE A 152 -12.72 6.04 30.87
N SER A 153 -13.14 4.96 30.24
CA SER A 153 -13.89 3.86 30.87
C SER A 153 -13.13 3.25 32.04
N LEU A 154 -11.82 3.02 31.87
CA LEU A 154 -10.91 2.61 32.95
C LEU A 154 -10.89 3.61 34.12
N ARG A 155 -10.84 4.92 33.84
CA ARG A 155 -10.84 5.97 34.87
C ARG A 155 -12.20 6.14 35.56
N LEU A 156 -13.29 5.85 34.86
CA LEU A 156 -14.65 5.93 35.40
C LEU A 156 -15.09 4.62 36.07
N GLY A 157 -14.26 3.57 36.04
CA GLY A 157 -14.61 2.25 36.59
C GLY A 157 -15.72 1.53 35.83
N ILE A 158 -15.98 1.92 34.58
CA ILE A 158 -16.97 1.28 33.71
C ILE A 158 -16.21 0.22 32.91
N VAL A 159 -16.36 -1.05 33.28
CA VAL A 159 -15.80 -2.16 32.51
C VAL A 159 -16.58 -2.25 31.19
N PRO A 160 -15.92 -2.17 30.01
CA PRO A 160 -16.61 -2.40 28.75
C PRO A 160 -17.17 -3.84 28.73
N LYS A 161 -18.46 -3.99 28.41
CA LYS A 161 -19.19 -5.26 28.45
C LYS A 161 -18.56 -6.42 27.66
N GLU A 162 -17.66 -6.13 26.71
CA GLU A 162 -16.92 -7.16 25.97
C GLU A 162 -15.92 -7.92 26.85
N GLU A 163 -15.36 -7.30 27.90
CA GLU A 163 -14.50 -7.99 28.88
C GLU A 163 -15.31 -8.77 29.92
N GLU A 164 -16.61 -8.47 30.09
CA GLU A 164 -17.48 -9.24 30.98
C GLU A 164 -17.80 -10.63 30.40
N GLU A 165 -17.88 -10.81 29.06
CA GLU A 165 -18.14 -12.13 28.47
C GLU A 165 -16.95 -13.11 28.56
N GLU A 166 -15.71 -12.63 28.47
CA GLU A 166 -14.52 -13.46 28.72
C GLU A 166 -14.26 -13.68 30.22
N GLY A 167 -14.58 -12.69 31.06
CA GLY A 167 -14.46 -12.79 32.53
C GLY A 167 -15.51 -13.71 33.16
N PHE A 168 -16.73 -13.77 32.61
CA PHE A 168 -17.80 -14.63 33.12
C PHE A 168 -17.62 -16.09 32.68
N LYS A 169 -17.10 -16.34 31.45
CA LYS A 169 -16.75 -17.71 31.02
C LYS A 169 -15.62 -18.32 31.85
N LYS A 170 -14.57 -17.54 32.19
CA LYS A 170 -13.49 -18.03 33.06
C LYS A 170 -13.90 -18.31 34.51
N LYS A 171 -14.99 -17.70 35.01
CA LYS A 171 -15.54 -18.03 36.34
C LYS A 171 -16.47 -19.25 36.34
N GLY A 172 -16.96 -19.67 35.18
CA GLY A 172 -17.77 -20.89 35.02
C GLY A 172 -16.95 -22.17 34.78
N GLU A 173 -15.66 -22.05 34.46
CA GLU A 173 -14.71 -23.17 34.28
C GLU A 173 -13.78 -23.38 35.49
N LEU A 174 -14.21 -22.98 36.68
CA LEU A 174 -13.70 -23.59 37.91
C LEU A 174 -14.58 -24.83 38.19
N ASN A 175 -14.33 -25.91 37.44
CA ASN A 175 -14.92 -27.21 37.74
C ASN A 175 -14.06 -27.94 38.78
N VAL A 176 -14.75 -28.53 39.76
CA VAL A 176 -14.27 -29.51 40.77
C VAL A 176 -13.66 -28.92 42.05
#